data_AF-A0A924S0Y3-F1
#
_entry.id   AF-A0A924S0Y3-F1
#
_cell.length_a   1.000
_cell.length_b   1.000
_cell.length_c   1.000
_cell.angle_alpha   90.00
_cell.angle_beta   90.00
_cell.angle_gamma   90.00
#
_symmetry.space_group_name_H-M   'P 1'
#
loop_
_entity.id
_entity.type
_entity.pdbx_description
1 polymer ?
#
loop_
_entity_poly.entity_id
_entity_poly.type
_entity_poly.pdbx_seq_one_letter_code
_entity_poly.pdbx_strand_id
1 'polypeptide(L)'
;NENYAREVMELHTLGVDGGYTQTDVTQAARILTGWTINPTDKDGYGGVFQKMIDKVGKDKLEEKGFVFDGDFLFAQNRHDTGDKIVLGKKFSNNGYKEGVELLEMLAHNPSTAKFISTKIAVRFVSDNPSKTLIDKMTKTFLSKDGDIKQILLTMVEAPEFWSKDALREKTKSPFELAISSVRSLDADLVQPYQLYGWINKMGQKMYYYQAPTGFPDRAQYWINTGALLNRMNFGLALASQKIPGIKINLASLNNNHEPESSEAALKTYGKIIMPERNLDETIKRLTPLLTDPELAKKVTNAAIVNATPTSVSENNEDMMMDGNPSAVKLKGNKKYGNTANQKSFGDNSMLAQVVGIIIGSPEFQKR
;
A
#
# COMPACT_ATOMS: atom_id res chain seq x y z
N ASN A 1 10.73 -10.30 21.73
CA ASN A 1 11.75 -9.91 20.73
C ASN A 1 11.86 -10.85 19.56
N GLU A 2 11.55 -12.15 19.66
CA GLU A 2 11.69 -13.07 18.51
C GLU A 2 10.85 -12.68 17.29
N ASN A 3 9.60 -12.24 17.47
CA ASN A 3 8.78 -11.75 16.36
C ASN A 3 9.44 -10.55 15.66
N TYR A 4 9.91 -9.57 16.42
CA TYR A 4 10.60 -8.41 15.85
C TYR A 4 11.90 -8.79 15.12
N ALA A 5 12.73 -9.67 15.71
CA ALA A 5 13.93 -10.18 15.05
C ALA A 5 13.60 -10.91 13.75
N ARG A 6 12.55 -11.75 13.76
CA ARG A 6 12.07 -12.42 12.55
C ARG A 6 11.61 -11.42 11.52
N GLU A 7 10.81 -10.43 11.88
CA GLU A 7 10.33 -9.41 10.94
C GLU A 7 11.48 -8.59 10.33
N VAL A 8 12.48 -8.22 11.13
CA VAL A 8 13.71 -7.56 10.64
C VAL A 8 14.42 -8.43 9.61
N MET A 9 14.62 -9.71 9.92
CA MET A 9 15.31 -10.65 9.03
C MET A 9 14.49 -11.02 7.79
N GLU A 10 13.19 -11.20 7.94
CA GLU A 10 12.30 -11.78 6.93
C GLU A 10 11.63 -10.72 6.05
N LEU A 11 11.05 -9.69 6.67
CA LEU A 11 10.20 -8.71 5.98
C LEU A 11 10.97 -7.49 5.48
N HIS A 12 12.05 -7.16 6.18
CA HIS A 12 12.80 -5.92 5.96
C HIS A 12 14.20 -6.13 5.37
N THR A 13 14.80 -7.31 5.53
CA THR A 13 16.16 -7.57 5.04
C THR A 13 16.26 -8.80 4.15
N LEU A 14 16.55 -9.98 4.68
CA LEU A 14 16.99 -11.17 3.93
C LEU A 14 15.89 -11.79 3.06
N GLY A 15 14.62 -11.56 3.38
CA GLY A 15 13.50 -12.30 2.78
C GLY A 15 13.30 -13.67 3.42
N VAL A 16 12.12 -14.27 3.26
CA VAL A 16 11.79 -15.60 3.82
C VAL A 16 12.76 -16.70 3.37
N ASP A 17 13.26 -16.61 2.13
CA ASP A 17 14.25 -17.54 1.57
C ASP A 17 15.70 -17.08 1.79
N GLY A 18 15.92 -16.22 2.79
CA GLY A 18 17.18 -15.54 3.06
C GLY A 18 18.31 -16.42 3.59
N GLY A 19 18.03 -17.71 3.86
CA GLY A 19 19.01 -18.70 4.32
C GLY A 19 19.35 -18.64 5.81
N TYR A 20 18.51 -17.98 6.63
CA TYR A 20 18.65 -17.97 8.08
C TYR A 20 17.89 -19.15 8.73
N THR A 21 18.27 -19.48 9.95
CA THR A 21 17.63 -20.53 10.75
C THR A 21 16.81 -19.94 11.90
N GLN A 22 15.99 -20.78 12.55
CA GLN A 22 15.33 -20.39 13.80
C GLN A 22 16.34 -19.98 14.88
N THR A 23 17.49 -20.63 14.93
CA THR A 23 18.57 -20.27 15.85
C THR A 23 19.06 -18.85 15.60
N ASP A 24 19.24 -18.45 14.34
CA ASP A 24 19.65 -17.08 14.00
C ASP A 24 18.62 -16.06 14.44
N VAL A 25 17.31 -16.36 14.31
CA VAL A 25 16.22 -15.50 14.79
C VAL A 25 16.29 -15.31 16.30
N THR A 26 16.43 -16.41 17.07
CA THR A 26 16.54 -16.32 18.54
C THR A 26 17.81 -15.58 18.95
N GLN A 27 18.94 -15.77 18.26
CA GLN A 27 20.19 -15.06 18.56
C GLN A 27 20.10 -13.56 18.20
N ALA A 28 19.48 -13.21 17.08
CA ALA A 28 19.16 -11.82 16.73
C ALA A 28 18.20 -11.19 17.74
N ALA A 29 17.22 -11.93 18.25
CA ALA A 29 16.32 -11.45 19.29
C ALA A 29 17.04 -11.13 20.59
N ARG A 30 18.09 -11.89 20.95
CA ARG A 30 18.98 -11.61 22.07
C ARG A 30 19.80 -10.34 21.82
N ILE A 31 20.32 -10.14 20.62
CA ILE A 31 21.03 -8.89 20.24
C ILE A 31 20.11 -7.66 20.40
N LEU A 32 18.85 -7.79 20.00
CA LEU A 32 17.88 -6.67 20.04
C LEU A 32 17.26 -6.45 21.43
N THR A 33 17.68 -7.19 22.47
CA THR A 33 17.26 -6.91 23.84
C THR A 33 17.75 -5.54 24.31
N GLY A 34 16.97 -4.87 25.14
CA GLY A 34 17.22 -3.49 25.55
C GLY A 34 16.74 -2.42 24.57
N TRP A 35 16.49 -2.76 23.29
CA TRP A 35 15.90 -1.81 22.32
C TRP A 35 14.41 -1.64 22.59
N THR A 36 13.97 -0.40 22.75
CA THR A 36 12.58 -0.05 23.05
C THR A 36 12.27 1.38 22.63
N ILE A 37 11.03 1.80 22.83
CA ILE A 37 10.63 3.20 22.64
C ILE A 37 10.76 3.95 23.95
N ASN A 38 11.31 5.17 23.89
CA ASN A 38 11.21 6.11 24.99
C ASN A 38 9.73 6.44 25.15
N PRO A 39 9.11 6.09 26.28
CA PRO A 39 7.68 6.25 26.43
C PRO A 39 7.29 7.74 26.35
N THR A 40 6.43 8.06 25.39
CA THR A 40 5.91 9.41 25.16
C THR A 40 4.73 9.75 26.06
N ASP A 41 4.10 8.74 26.67
CA ASP A 41 2.99 8.94 27.60
C ASP A 41 3.49 9.24 29.02
N LYS A 42 2.93 10.29 29.63
CA LYS A 42 3.24 10.71 31.01
C LYS A 42 2.53 9.84 32.04
N ASP A 43 1.53 9.08 31.62
CA ASP A 43 0.77 8.19 32.48
C ASP A 43 1.25 6.73 32.33
N GLY A 44 1.12 5.92 33.40
CA GLY A 44 1.50 4.50 33.41
C GLY A 44 3.01 4.21 33.44
N TYR A 45 3.44 3.17 32.72
CA TYR A 45 4.85 2.72 32.68
C TYR A 45 5.79 3.79 32.11
N GLY A 46 5.26 4.69 31.28
CA GLY A 46 6.02 5.78 30.67
C GLY A 46 6.45 6.87 31.63
N GLY A 47 5.51 7.32 32.47
CA GLY A 47 5.78 8.32 33.51
C GLY A 47 6.82 7.87 34.55
N VAL A 48 6.93 6.57 34.84
CA VAL A 48 7.94 6.05 35.77
C VAL A 48 9.35 6.18 35.19
N PHE A 49 9.52 5.86 33.90
CA PHE A 49 10.81 5.99 33.24
C PHE A 49 11.19 7.45 33.01
N GLN A 50 10.22 8.30 32.63
CA GLN A 50 10.46 9.74 32.49
C GLN A 50 10.92 10.37 33.82
N LYS A 51 10.29 10.02 34.95
CA LYS A 51 10.73 10.47 36.28
C LYS A 51 12.15 9.99 36.63
N MET A 52 12.56 8.83 36.14
CA MET A 52 13.92 8.34 36.32
C MET A 52 14.93 9.17 35.52
N ILE A 53 14.60 9.50 34.26
CA ILE A 53 15.40 10.41 33.43
C ILE A 53 15.51 11.78 34.10
N ASP A 54 14.40 12.35 34.56
CA ASP A 54 14.36 13.66 35.20
C ASP A 54 15.18 13.70 36.52
N LYS A 55 15.22 12.59 37.27
CA LYS A 55 15.92 12.49 38.55
C LYS A 55 17.42 12.22 38.41
N VAL A 56 17.81 11.34 37.49
CA VAL A 56 19.21 10.91 37.32
C VAL A 56 19.95 11.85 36.36
N GLY A 57 19.25 12.41 35.38
CA GLY A 57 19.82 13.15 34.27
C GLY A 57 20.21 12.21 33.12
N LYS A 58 19.98 12.66 31.89
CA LYS A 58 20.25 11.92 30.66
C LYS A 58 21.73 11.54 30.52
N ASP A 59 22.64 12.49 30.76
CA ASP A 59 24.09 12.28 30.64
C ASP A 59 24.60 11.13 31.52
N LYS A 60 24.12 11.04 32.78
CA LYS A 60 24.48 9.96 33.70
C LYS A 60 23.87 8.61 33.31
N LEU A 61 22.76 8.59 32.58
CA LEU A 61 22.19 7.37 32.05
C LEU A 61 22.97 6.90 30.82
N GLU A 62 23.44 7.83 29.98
CA GLU A 62 24.32 7.52 28.85
C GLU A 62 25.66 6.94 29.32
N GLU A 63 26.25 7.48 30.40
CA GLU A 63 27.42 6.89 31.07
C GLU A 63 27.18 5.45 31.56
N LYS A 64 25.92 5.10 31.86
CA LYS A 64 25.49 3.75 32.26
C LYS A 64 25.13 2.86 31.07
N GLY A 65 25.41 3.31 29.85
CA GLY A 65 25.19 2.56 28.61
C GLY A 65 23.79 2.71 28.02
N PHE A 66 22.94 3.62 28.53
CA PHE A 66 21.69 3.94 27.86
C PHE A 66 21.97 4.75 26.58
N VAL A 67 21.14 4.59 25.56
CA VAL A 67 21.20 5.41 24.34
C VAL A 67 19.82 5.97 24.06
N PHE A 68 19.74 7.25 23.73
CA PHE A 68 18.49 7.95 23.43
C PHE A 68 18.59 8.63 22.07
N ASP A 69 17.66 8.34 21.17
CA ASP A 69 17.57 8.98 19.86
C ASP A 69 16.10 9.23 19.48
N GLY A 70 15.63 10.47 19.64
CA GLY A 70 14.20 10.79 19.51
C GLY A 70 13.33 9.91 20.41
N ASP A 71 12.42 9.15 19.80
CA ASP A 71 11.56 8.17 20.49
C ASP A 71 12.23 6.81 20.70
N PHE A 72 13.47 6.61 20.26
CA PHE A 72 14.22 5.38 20.49
C PHE A 72 14.97 5.42 21.82
N LEU A 73 14.97 4.27 22.50
CA LEU A 73 15.69 4.03 23.74
C LEU A 73 16.40 2.67 23.68
N PHE A 74 17.68 2.67 24.01
CA PHE A 74 18.39 1.48 24.43
C PHE A 74 18.60 1.47 25.94
N ALA A 75 18.15 0.42 26.60
CA ALA A 75 18.30 0.19 28.03
C ALA A 75 19.31 -0.95 28.28
N GLN A 76 20.56 -0.58 28.60
CA GLN A 76 21.66 -1.53 28.85
C GLN A 76 21.32 -2.58 29.91
N ASN A 77 20.57 -2.21 30.95
CA ASN A 77 20.17 -3.13 32.03
C ASN A 77 19.12 -4.18 31.61
N ARG A 78 18.57 -4.08 30.41
CA ARG A 78 17.63 -5.04 29.81
C ARG A 78 18.26 -5.81 28.64
N HIS A 79 19.55 -5.59 28.38
CA HIS A 79 20.28 -6.24 27.31
C HIS A 79 20.90 -7.57 27.78
N ASP A 80 20.77 -8.61 26.98
CA ASP A 80 21.42 -9.91 27.16
C ASP A 80 22.91 -9.76 26.88
N THR A 81 23.75 -10.01 27.88
CA THR A 81 25.21 -9.84 27.79
C THR A 81 25.96 -11.10 27.38
N GLY A 82 25.25 -12.20 27.11
CA GLY A 82 25.88 -13.46 26.70
C GLY A 82 26.45 -13.39 25.29
N ASP A 83 27.31 -14.36 24.95
CA ASP A 83 27.81 -14.57 23.60
C ASP A 83 26.66 -14.88 22.63
N LYS A 84 26.70 -14.28 21.44
CA LYS A 84 25.67 -14.40 20.41
C LYS A 84 26.33 -14.68 19.06
N ILE A 85 25.70 -15.54 18.27
CA ILE A 85 26.15 -15.88 16.92
C ILE A 85 24.95 -15.78 15.99
N VAL A 86 25.05 -14.99 14.93
CA VAL A 86 24.01 -14.83 13.91
C VAL A 86 24.65 -14.99 12.54
N LEU A 87 24.12 -15.88 11.71
CA LEU A 87 24.64 -16.21 10.38
C LEU A 87 26.14 -16.55 10.38
N GLY A 88 26.58 -17.26 11.43
CA GLY A 88 27.98 -17.63 11.64
C GLY A 88 28.90 -16.51 12.14
N LYS A 89 28.42 -15.25 12.22
CA LYS A 89 29.18 -14.13 12.79
C LYS A 89 29.00 -14.10 14.31
N LYS A 90 30.11 -14.10 15.05
CA LYS A 90 30.12 -13.90 16.50
C LYS A 90 30.02 -12.41 16.83
N PHE A 91 29.11 -12.05 17.73
CA PHE A 91 28.95 -10.70 18.26
C PHE A 91 29.61 -10.61 19.65
N SER A 92 30.33 -9.50 19.87
CA SER A 92 30.93 -9.20 21.17
C SER A 92 29.94 -8.40 22.01
N ASN A 93 29.85 -8.66 23.32
CA ASN A 93 28.96 -7.97 24.24
C ASN A 93 29.26 -6.45 24.33
N ASN A 94 28.67 -5.67 23.44
CA ASN A 94 28.87 -4.24 23.21
C ASN A 94 27.56 -3.44 23.33
N GLY A 95 26.49 -4.05 23.85
CA GLY A 95 25.23 -3.38 24.14
C GLY A 95 24.57 -2.84 22.88
N TYR A 96 24.25 -1.54 22.84
CA TYR A 96 23.58 -0.89 21.71
C TYR A 96 24.27 -1.17 20.37
N LYS A 97 25.60 -1.17 20.35
CA LYS A 97 26.40 -1.33 19.13
C LYS A 97 26.21 -2.70 18.47
N GLU A 98 25.89 -3.75 19.24
CA GLU A 98 25.61 -5.07 18.66
C GLU A 98 24.39 -5.04 17.75
N GLY A 99 23.34 -4.31 18.14
CA GLY A 99 22.14 -4.21 17.33
C GLY A 99 22.37 -3.40 16.06
N VAL A 100 23.17 -2.33 16.12
CA VAL A 100 23.59 -1.57 14.93
C VAL A 100 24.42 -2.45 14.00
N GLU A 101 25.40 -3.17 14.54
CA GLU A 101 26.26 -4.10 13.79
C GLU A 101 25.44 -5.23 13.14
N LEU A 102 24.39 -5.72 13.82
CA LEU A 102 23.46 -6.71 13.28
C LEU A 102 22.70 -6.12 12.09
N LEU A 103 22.11 -4.93 12.24
CA LEU A 103 21.36 -4.27 11.16
C LEU A 103 22.25 -3.95 9.96
N GLU A 104 23.47 -3.46 10.19
CA GLU A 104 24.46 -3.25 9.12
C GLU A 104 24.80 -4.56 8.42
N MET A 105 25.08 -5.63 9.16
CA MET A 105 25.38 -6.94 8.57
C MET A 105 24.21 -7.45 7.71
N LEU A 106 22.97 -7.30 8.18
CA LEU A 106 21.79 -7.71 7.43
C LEU A 106 21.58 -6.83 6.19
N ALA A 107 21.71 -5.52 6.31
CA ALA A 107 21.51 -4.57 5.20
C ALA A 107 22.48 -4.81 4.03
N HIS A 108 23.73 -5.18 4.31
CA HIS A 108 24.75 -5.46 3.29
C HIS A 108 24.73 -6.91 2.78
N ASN A 109 23.81 -7.75 3.27
CA ASN A 109 23.75 -9.13 2.86
C ASN A 109 23.29 -9.27 1.39
N PRO A 110 23.91 -10.15 0.57
CA PRO A 110 23.44 -10.40 -0.80
C PRO A 110 21.98 -10.81 -0.92
N SER A 111 21.44 -11.55 0.06
CA SER A 111 20.01 -11.90 0.11
C SER A 111 19.15 -10.64 0.26
N THR A 112 19.58 -9.66 1.05
CA THR A 112 18.89 -8.37 1.18
C THR A 112 18.93 -7.56 -0.10
N ALA A 113 20.09 -7.47 -0.75
CA ALA A 113 20.21 -6.81 -2.03
C ALA A 113 19.21 -7.39 -3.06
N LYS A 114 19.11 -8.73 -3.12
CA LYS A 114 18.18 -9.44 -4.01
C LYS A 114 16.72 -9.24 -3.60
N PHE A 115 16.41 -9.36 -2.32
CA PHE A 115 15.06 -9.21 -1.78
C PHE A 115 14.49 -7.82 -2.05
N ILE A 116 15.23 -6.76 -1.69
CA ILE A 116 14.80 -5.38 -1.90
C ILE A 116 14.69 -5.07 -3.40
N SER A 117 15.66 -5.50 -4.21
CA SER A 117 15.60 -5.34 -5.68
C SER A 117 14.37 -6.03 -6.28
N THR A 118 14.03 -7.23 -5.80
CA THR A 118 12.83 -7.96 -6.22
C THR A 118 11.57 -7.22 -5.84
N LYS A 119 11.44 -6.71 -4.60
CA LYS A 119 10.26 -5.93 -4.18
C LYS A 119 10.07 -4.68 -5.02
N ILE A 120 11.15 -3.96 -5.31
CA ILE A 120 11.10 -2.76 -6.17
C ILE A 120 10.66 -3.16 -7.59
N ALA A 121 11.27 -4.19 -8.19
CA ALA A 121 10.89 -4.66 -9.51
C ALA A 121 9.43 -5.12 -9.58
N VAL A 122 8.93 -5.82 -8.55
CA VAL A 122 7.52 -6.22 -8.43
C VAL A 122 6.59 -5.00 -8.34
N ARG A 123 7.01 -3.98 -7.59
CA ARG A 123 6.23 -2.76 -7.38
C ARG A 123 6.09 -1.93 -8.66
N PHE A 124 7.12 -1.87 -9.49
CA PHE A 124 7.21 -0.91 -10.58
C PHE A 124 7.12 -1.51 -11.99
N VAL A 125 7.44 -2.80 -12.17
CA VAL A 125 7.61 -3.39 -13.51
C VAL A 125 6.53 -4.42 -13.83
N SER A 126 6.46 -5.51 -13.07
CA SER A 126 5.47 -6.59 -13.29
C SER A 126 5.29 -7.39 -12.01
N ASP A 127 4.19 -8.13 -11.86
CA ASP A 127 4.02 -9.09 -10.77
C ASP A 127 5.10 -10.19 -10.76
N ASN A 128 5.67 -10.51 -11.94
CA ASN A 128 6.70 -11.53 -12.14
C ASN A 128 7.89 -10.95 -12.94
N PRO A 129 8.70 -10.05 -12.35
CA PRO A 129 9.79 -9.41 -13.06
C PRO A 129 10.87 -10.41 -13.48
N SER A 130 11.56 -10.11 -14.59
CA SER A 130 12.60 -11.01 -15.10
C SER A 130 13.78 -11.13 -14.12
N LYS A 131 14.38 -12.32 -14.08
CA LYS A 131 15.59 -12.56 -13.28
C LYS A 131 16.74 -11.63 -13.69
N THR A 132 16.88 -11.35 -14.99
CA THR A 132 17.92 -10.46 -15.51
C THR A 132 17.81 -9.04 -14.95
N LEU A 133 16.59 -8.49 -14.83
CA LEU A 133 16.37 -7.18 -14.22
C LEU A 133 16.75 -7.20 -12.72
N ILE A 134 16.29 -8.21 -11.99
CA ILE A 134 16.61 -8.38 -10.57
C ILE A 134 18.12 -8.46 -10.36
N ASP A 135 18.83 -9.24 -11.18
CA ASP A 135 20.28 -9.42 -11.07
C ASP A 135 21.04 -8.10 -11.33
N LYS A 136 20.61 -7.30 -12.32
CA LYS A 136 21.18 -5.96 -12.59
C LYS A 136 20.99 -5.00 -11.40
N MET A 137 19.78 -4.97 -10.84
CA MET A 137 19.46 -4.13 -9.68
C MET A 137 20.22 -4.58 -8.42
N THR A 138 20.31 -5.90 -8.20
CA THR A 138 21.05 -6.50 -7.07
C THR A 138 22.53 -6.15 -7.15
N LYS A 139 23.14 -6.24 -8.34
CA LYS A 139 24.54 -5.83 -8.55
C LYS A 139 24.73 -4.34 -8.22
N THR A 140 23.78 -3.50 -8.61
CA THR A 140 23.82 -2.06 -8.29
C THR A 140 23.72 -1.83 -6.80
N PHE A 141 22.77 -2.47 -6.12
CA PHE A 141 22.61 -2.42 -4.66
C PHE A 141 23.95 -2.71 -3.96
N LEU A 142 24.60 -3.82 -4.31
CA LEU A 142 25.87 -4.22 -3.69
C LEU A 142 27.04 -3.26 -4.00
N SER A 143 27.10 -2.74 -5.23
CA SER A 143 28.19 -1.83 -5.64
C SER A 143 28.01 -0.38 -5.19
N LYS A 144 26.79 0.00 -4.81
CA LYS A 144 26.40 1.36 -4.41
C LYS A 144 25.93 1.44 -2.96
N ASP A 145 26.29 0.44 -2.16
CA ASP A 145 26.02 0.44 -0.72
C ASP A 145 24.53 0.64 -0.37
N GLY A 146 23.65 -0.01 -1.15
CA GLY A 146 22.20 0.08 -0.95
C GLY A 146 21.55 1.39 -1.41
N ASP A 147 22.23 2.26 -2.18
CA ASP A 147 21.65 3.51 -2.70
C ASP A 147 20.42 3.24 -3.59
N ILE A 148 19.23 3.46 -3.01
CA ILE A 148 17.92 3.25 -3.64
C ILE A 148 17.76 4.10 -4.90
N LYS A 149 18.33 5.31 -4.95
CA LYS A 149 18.26 6.16 -6.14
C LYS A 149 18.95 5.48 -7.31
N GLN A 150 20.15 4.92 -7.10
CA GLN A 150 20.91 4.23 -8.15
C GLN A 150 20.20 2.96 -8.62
N ILE A 151 19.57 2.23 -7.69
CA ILE A 151 18.78 1.04 -8.00
C ILE A 151 17.57 1.39 -8.88
N LEU A 152 16.86 2.48 -8.55
CA LEU A 152 15.74 2.97 -9.36
C LEU A 152 16.18 3.44 -10.76
N LEU A 153 17.32 4.12 -10.88
CA LEU A 153 17.90 4.50 -12.18
C LEU A 153 18.22 3.26 -13.01
N THR A 154 18.90 2.27 -12.41
CA THR A 154 19.21 0.99 -13.08
C THR A 154 17.96 0.29 -13.59
N MET A 155 16.88 0.32 -12.80
CA MET A 155 15.60 -0.25 -13.19
C MET A 155 15.00 0.47 -14.39
N VAL A 156 14.91 1.80 -14.36
CA VAL A 156 14.30 2.61 -15.43
C VAL A 156 15.14 2.60 -16.70
N GLU A 157 16.47 2.44 -16.62
CA GLU A 157 17.35 2.35 -17.79
C GLU A 157 17.37 0.94 -18.41
N ALA A 158 16.87 -0.08 -17.71
CA ALA A 158 16.87 -1.45 -18.19
C ALA A 158 15.84 -1.68 -19.31
N PRO A 159 16.20 -2.36 -20.42
CA PRO A 159 15.24 -2.70 -21.48
C PRO A 159 14.01 -3.48 -20.99
N GLU A 160 14.16 -4.28 -19.94
CA GLU A 160 13.09 -5.08 -19.34
C GLU A 160 11.95 -4.20 -18.78
N PHE A 161 12.28 -3.01 -18.28
CA PHE A 161 11.30 -2.03 -17.79
C PHE A 161 10.38 -1.51 -18.91
N TRP A 162 10.93 -1.34 -20.10
CA TRP A 162 10.23 -0.82 -21.28
C TRP A 162 9.72 -1.91 -22.22
N SER A 163 9.78 -3.17 -21.79
CA SER A 163 9.28 -4.28 -22.58
C SER A 163 7.75 -4.18 -22.79
N LYS A 164 7.27 -4.72 -23.91
CA LYS A 164 5.83 -4.74 -24.21
C LYS A 164 5.02 -5.47 -23.13
N ASP A 165 5.61 -6.49 -22.52
CA ASP A 165 4.97 -7.29 -21.48
C ASP A 165 4.92 -6.58 -20.13
N ALA A 166 5.88 -5.70 -19.83
CA ALA A 166 5.88 -4.88 -18.60
C ALA A 166 4.96 -3.65 -18.73
N LEU A 167 4.86 -3.09 -19.94
CA LEU A 167 4.07 -1.89 -20.19
C LEU A 167 2.59 -2.13 -19.85
N ARG A 168 2.09 -1.43 -18.82
CA ARG A 168 0.68 -1.47 -18.38
C ARG A 168 0.21 -2.86 -17.91
N GLU A 169 1.12 -3.67 -17.40
CA GLU A 169 0.79 -4.96 -16.80
C GLU A 169 0.15 -4.80 -15.42
N LYS A 170 0.69 -3.87 -14.63
CA LYS A 170 0.28 -3.64 -13.25
C LYS A 170 -1.15 -3.09 -13.17
N THR A 171 -1.89 -3.52 -12.16
CA THR A 171 -3.22 -2.99 -11.84
C THR A 171 -3.14 -1.99 -10.69
N LYS A 172 -3.84 -0.87 -10.85
CA LYS A 172 -3.98 0.14 -9.79
C LYS A 172 -4.68 -0.47 -8.58
N SER A 173 -4.10 -0.29 -7.40
CA SER A 173 -4.80 -0.44 -6.12
C SER A 173 -6.01 0.52 -6.05
N PRO A 174 -6.99 0.27 -5.17
CA PRO A 174 -8.12 1.18 -4.96
C PRO A 174 -7.71 2.63 -4.70
N PHE A 175 -6.64 2.84 -3.93
CA PHE A 175 -6.07 4.16 -3.71
C PHE A 175 -5.55 4.78 -5.00
N GLU A 176 -4.72 4.08 -5.75
CA GLU A 176 -4.17 4.58 -7.02
C GLU A 176 -5.29 4.88 -8.03
N LEU A 177 -6.33 4.05 -8.07
CA LEU A 177 -7.50 4.31 -8.91
C LEU A 177 -8.21 5.59 -8.49
N ALA A 178 -8.48 5.76 -7.20
CA ALA A 178 -9.16 6.94 -6.67
C ALA A 178 -8.37 8.22 -6.94
N ILE A 179 -7.07 8.22 -6.60
CA ILE A 179 -6.20 9.38 -6.75
C ILE A 179 -5.92 9.70 -8.22
N SER A 180 -5.69 8.69 -9.07
CA SER A 180 -5.51 8.97 -10.51
C SER A 180 -6.80 9.48 -11.16
N SER A 181 -7.98 9.02 -10.72
CA SER A 181 -9.26 9.51 -11.26
C SER A 181 -9.51 10.98 -10.93
N VAL A 182 -9.31 11.39 -9.67
CA VAL A 182 -9.51 12.80 -9.28
C VAL A 182 -8.50 13.71 -9.98
N ARG A 183 -7.26 13.25 -10.16
CA ARG A 183 -6.23 13.99 -10.91
C ARG A 183 -6.55 14.08 -12.40
N SER A 184 -7.00 13.00 -13.03
CA SER A 184 -7.31 12.98 -14.46
C SER A 184 -8.54 13.82 -14.83
N LEU A 185 -9.41 14.09 -13.85
CA LEU A 185 -10.61 14.90 -14.05
C LEU A 185 -10.46 16.34 -13.55
N ASP A 186 -9.26 16.75 -13.12
CA ASP A 186 -8.99 18.07 -12.52
C ASP A 186 -10.01 18.41 -11.41
N ALA A 187 -10.25 17.45 -10.52
CA ALA A 187 -11.29 17.56 -9.51
C ALA A 187 -10.87 18.45 -8.33
N ASP A 188 -11.76 19.35 -7.91
CA ASP A 188 -11.61 20.14 -6.68
C ASP A 188 -12.09 19.34 -5.46
N LEU A 189 -11.20 19.19 -4.46
CA LEU A 189 -11.40 18.35 -3.28
C LEU A 189 -11.66 19.21 -2.04
N VAL A 190 -12.93 19.38 -1.71
CA VAL A 190 -13.39 20.11 -0.52
C VAL A 190 -13.54 19.16 0.69
N GLN A 191 -13.97 17.92 0.48
CA GLN A 191 -14.14 16.91 1.55
C GLN A 191 -13.48 15.57 1.19
N PRO A 192 -12.19 15.37 1.51
CA PRO A 192 -11.46 14.18 1.08
C PRO A 192 -11.92 12.87 1.76
N TYR A 193 -12.62 12.95 2.90
CA TYR A 193 -13.05 11.77 3.65
C TYR A 193 -14.01 10.86 2.86
N GLN A 194 -14.82 11.42 1.96
CA GLN A 194 -15.71 10.61 1.12
C GLN A 194 -14.92 9.73 0.14
N LEU A 195 -13.77 10.22 -0.33
CA LEU A 195 -12.87 9.44 -1.18
C LEU A 195 -12.27 8.26 -0.40
N TYR A 196 -11.91 8.47 0.86
CA TYR A 196 -11.47 7.39 1.77
C TYR A 196 -12.54 6.29 1.92
N GLY A 197 -13.82 6.67 2.07
CA GLY A 197 -14.92 5.71 2.13
C GLY A 197 -15.03 4.84 0.86
N TRP A 198 -14.80 5.42 -0.32
CA TRP A 198 -14.79 4.69 -1.58
C TRP A 198 -13.58 3.76 -1.72
N ILE A 199 -12.38 4.21 -1.31
CA ILE A 199 -11.17 3.38 -1.29
C ILE A 199 -11.40 2.13 -0.41
N ASN A 200 -12.02 2.30 0.76
CA ASN A 200 -12.41 1.20 1.63
C ASN A 200 -13.42 0.25 0.95
N LYS A 201 -14.45 0.79 0.29
CA LYS A 201 -15.48 0.01 -0.41
C LYS A 201 -14.91 -0.81 -1.58
N MET A 202 -13.87 -0.29 -2.23
CA MET A 202 -13.14 -0.98 -3.29
C MET A 202 -12.12 -2.01 -2.75
N GLY A 203 -11.97 -2.15 -1.44
CA GLY A 203 -11.22 -3.23 -0.79
C GLY A 203 -9.92 -2.83 -0.10
N GLN A 204 -9.52 -1.55 -0.10
CA GLN A 204 -8.28 -1.11 0.53
C GLN A 204 -8.56 -0.27 1.77
N LYS A 205 -8.71 -0.92 2.93
CA LYS A 205 -8.82 -0.20 4.20
C LYS A 205 -7.46 0.32 4.64
N MET A 206 -7.20 1.62 4.46
CA MET A 206 -5.89 2.20 4.79
C MET A 206 -5.52 1.97 6.25
N TYR A 207 -4.29 1.51 6.50
CA TYR A 207 -3.78 1.18 7.83
C TYR A 207 -4.49 0.02 8.56
N TYR A 208 -5.29 -0.80 7.85
CA TYR A 208 -6.03 -1.93 8.45
C TYR A 208 -5.58 -3.31 7.96
N TYR A 209 -4.48 -3.40 7.21
CA TYR A 209 -3.95 -4.72 6.86
C TYR A 209 -3.45 -5.42 8.12
N GLN A 210 -3.96 -6.63 8.39
CA GLN A 210 -3.72 -7.31 9.66
C GLN A 210 -2.29 -7.81 9.79
N ALA A 211 -1.72 -8.32 8.70
CA ALA A 211 -0.35 -8.78 8.70
C ALA A 211 0.63 -7.59 8.61
N PRO A 212 1.82 -7.70 9.23
CA PRO A 212 2.85 -6.65 9.17
C PRO A 212 3.46 -6.45 7.77
N THR A 213 3.03 -7.25 6.78
CA THR A 213 3.48 -7.19 5.38
C THR A 213 2.85 -6.07 4.57
N GLY A 214 1.73 -5.49 5.04
CA GLY A 214 0.96 -4.51 4.29
C GLY A 214 0.20 -5.10 3.10
N PHE A 215 -0.54 -4.23 2.37
CA PHE A 215 -1.33 -4.69 1.23
C PHE A 215 -0.44 -5.22 0.09
N PRO A 216 -0.82 -6.34 -0.56
CA PRO A 216 -0.05 -6.91 -1.66
C PRO A 216 0.07 -5.99 -2.88
N ASP A 217 1.25 -5.99 -3.52
CA ASP A 217 1.47 -5.28 -4.78
C ASP A 217 0.94 -6.02 -6.01
N ARG A 218 0.51 -7.28 -5.88
CA ARG A 218 0.10 -8.13 -7.00
C ARG A 218 -1.31 -7.81 -7.49
N ALA A 219 -1.51 -7.81 -8.80
CA ALA A 219 -2.78 -7.48 -9.45
C ALA A 219 -3.91 -8.43 -9.02
N GLN A 220 -3.62 -9.73 -8.85
CA GLN A 220 -4.60 -10.73 -8.45
C GLN A 220 -5.31 -10.38 -7.13
N TYR A 221 -4.62 -9.70 -6.19
CA TYR A 221 -5.24 -9.26 -4.94
C TYR A 221 -6.32 -8.19 -5.16
N TRP A 222 -6.15 -7.37 -6.20
CA TRP A 222 -6.99 -6.23 -6.51
C TRP A 222 -8.08 -6.51 -7.55
N ILE A 223 -7.99 -7.65 -8.25
CA ILE A 223 -8.91 -8.07 -9.30
C ILE A 223 -9.76 -9.23 -8.78
N ASN A 224 -10.96 -8.91 -8.31
CA ASN A 224 -12.03 -9.88 -8.07
C ASN A 224 -13.37 -9.29 -8.52
N THR A 225 -14.38 -10.14 -8.72
CA THR A 225 -15.68 -9.75 -9.29
C THR A 225 -16.36 -8.62 -8.50
N GLY A 226 -16.31 -8.66 -7.16
CA GLY A 226 -16.84 -7.59 -6.31
C GLY A 226 -16.04 -6.28 -6.38
N ALA A 227 -14.72 -6.36 -6.42
CA ALA A 227 -13.83 -5.20 -6.53
C ALA A 227 -14.02 -4.47 -7.86
N LEU A 228 -14.07 -5.20 -8.98
CA LEU A 228 -14.30 -4.61 -10.31
C LEU A 228 -15.62 -3.84 -10.38
N LEU A 229 -16.67 -4.38 -9.77
CA LEU A 229 -17.97 -3.71 -9.70
C LEU A 229 -17.93 -2.43 -8.87
N ASN A 230 -17.30 -2.47 -7.69
CA ASN A 230 -17.15 -1.29 -6.85
C ASN A 230 -16.29 -0.20 -7.52
N ARG A 231 -15.29 -0.58 -8.31
CA ARG A 231 -14.47 0.34 -9.11
C ARG A 231 -15.26 0.99 -10.24
N MET A 232 -16.11 0.25 -10.93
CA MET A 232 -17.02 0.81 -11.95
C MET A 232 -18.04 1.76 -11.31
N ASN A 233 -18.61 1.37 -10.17
CA ASN A 233 -19.51 2.24 -9.38
C ASN A 233 -18.82 3.52 -8.90
N PHE A 234 -17.54 3.43 -8.50
CA PHE A 234 -16.75 4.59 -8.13
C PHE A 234 -16.60 5.56 -9.30
N GLY A 235 -16.21 5.07 -10.49
CA GLY A 235 -16.09 5.90 -11.69
C GLY A 235 -17.39 6.63 -12.03
N LEU A 236 -18.52 5.91 -12.04
CA LEU A 236 -19.84 6.50 -12.29
C LEU A 236 -20.23 7.52 -11.21
N ALA A 237 -20.01 7.23 -9.93
CA ALA A 237 -20.35 8.14 -8.84
C ALA A 237 -19.49 9.41 -8.87
N LEU A 238 -18.20 9.28 -9.19
CA LEU A 238 -17.27 10.40 -9.31
C LEU A 238 -17.67 11.30 -10.48
N ALA A 239 -17.82 10.74 -11.69
CA ALA A 239 -18.13 11.49 -12.89
C ALA A 239 -19.52 12.14 -12.85
N SER A 240 -20.48 11.54 -12.14
CA SER A 240 -21.81 12.14 -11.91
C SER A 240 -21.88 13.06 -10.68
N GLN A 241 -20.73 13.41 -10.08
CA GLN A 241 -20.63 14.29 -8.92
C GLN A 241 -21.51 13.85 -7.72
N LYS A 242 -21.71 12.53 -7.56
CA LYS A 242 -22.47 11.93 -6.46
C LYS A 242 -21.63 11.68 -5.21
N ILE A 243 -20.32 11.97 -5.27
CA ILE A 243 -19.42 11.87 -4.12
C ILE A 243 -19.35 13.26 -3.46
N PRO A 244 -19.91 13.44 -2.25
CA PRO A 244 -19.94 14.76 -1.62
C PRO A 244 -18.55 15.35 -1.41
N GLY A 245 -18.42 16.64 -1.68
CA GLY A 245 -17.18 17.40 -1.51
C GLY A 245 -16.10 17.13 -2.56
N ILE A 246 -16.46 16.47 -3.67
CA ILE A 246 -15.65 16.43 -4.89
C ILE A 246 -16.43 17.15 -5.98
N LYS A 247 -15.82 18.17 -6.58
CA LYS A 247 -16.41 18.94 -7.68
C LYS A 247 -15.60 18.72 -8.95
N ILE A 248 -16.29 18.52 -10.06
CA ILE A 248 -15.66 18.26 -11.36
C ILE A 248 -16.39 19.09 -12.41
N ASN A 249 -15.63 19.72 -13.30
CA ASN A 249 -16.18 20.32 -14.51
C ASN A 249 -15.73 19.48 -15.71
N LEU A 250 -16.57 18.53 -16.14
CA LEU A 250 -16.24 17.68 -17.28
C LEU A 250 -16.16 18.48 -18.58
N ALA A 251 -17.00 19.50 -18.76
CA ALA A 251 -17.01 20.31 -19.98
C ALA A 251 -15.69 21.07 -20.14
N SER A 252 -15.12 21.62 -19.05
CA SER A 252 -13.86 22.37 -19.12
C SER A 252 -12.68 21.51 -19.57
N LEU A 253 -12.71 20.19 -19.32
CA LEU A 253 -11.68 19.27 -19.81
C LEU A 253 -11.59 19.23 -21.34
N ASN A 254 -12.69 19.53 -22.04
CA ASN A 254 -12.75 19.62 -23.50
C ASN A 254 -12.93 21.08 -23.97
N ASN A 255 -12.40 22.06 -23.23
CA ASN A 255 -12.55 23.49 -23.54
C ASN A 255 -14.01 23.94 -23.71
N ASN A 256 -14.93 23.31 -22.97
CA ASN A 256 -16.39 23.49 -23.07
C ASN A 256 -16.99 23.15 -24.45
N HIS A 257 -16.29 22.38 -25.27
CA HIS A 257 -16.82 21.84 -26.51
C HIS A 257 -17.64 20.58 -26.21
N GLU A 258 -18.93 20.59 -26.58
CA GLU A 258 -19.81 19.45 -26.39
C GLU A 258 -19.60 18.39 -27.48
N PRO A 259 -19.36 17.12 -27.12
CA PRO A 259 -19.28 16.05 -28.11
C PRO A 259 -20.63 15.78 -28.79
N GLU A 260 -20.60 15.51 -30.09
CA GLU A 260 -21.80 15.28 -30.91
C GLU A 260 -22.56 13.98 -30.58
N SER A 261 -21.92 13.03 -29.89
CA SER A 261 -22.51 11.75 -29.51
C SER A 261 -21.75 11.08 -28.36
N SER A 262 -22.33 10.03 -27.76
CA SER A 262 -21.67 9.29 -26.67
C SER A 262 -20.39 8.60 -27.14
N GLU A 263 -20.34 8.18 -28.41
CA GLU A 263 -19.14 7.60 -29.02
C GLU A 263 -18.07 8.68 -29.27
N ALA A 264 -18.47 9.87 -29.74
CA ALA A 264 -17.56 11.00 -29.88
C ALA A 264 -17.00 11.44 -28.52
N ALA A 265 -17.84 11.44 -27.47
CA ALA A 265 -17.43 11.70 -26.09
C ALA A 265 -16.43 10.64 -25.62
N LEU A 266 -16.69 9.36 -25.86
CA LEU A 266 -15.80 8.26 -25.47
C LEU A 266 -14.41 8.38 -26.11
N LYS A 267 -14.35 8.73 -27.39
CA LYS A 267 -13.09 8.99 -28.12
C LYS A 267 -12.35 10.19 -27.54
N THR A 268 -13.06 11.30 -27.31
CA THR A 268 -12.48 12.57 -26.86
C THR A 268 -11.98 12.49 -25.42
N TYR A 269 -12.86 12.11 -24.48
CA TYR A 269 -12.51 11.97 -23.08
C TYR A 269 -11.57 10.80 -22.82
N GLY A 270 -11.64 9.73 -23.62
CA GLY A 270 -10.66 8.66 -23.60
C GLY A 270 -9.24 9.21 -23.81
N LYS A 271 -9.05 10.03 -24.86
CA LYS A 271 -7.75 10.66 -25.14
C LYS A 271 -7.34 11.70 -24.10
N ILE A 272 -8.28 12.47 -23.55
CA ILE A 272 -7.96 13.45 -22.49
C ILE A 272 -7.47 12.73 -21.21
N ILE A 273 -8.19 11.69 -20.79
CA ILE A 273 -7.91 10.95 -19.55
C ILE A 273 -6.70 10.01 -19.71
N MET A 274 -6.46 9.51 -20.93
CA MET A 274 -5.42 8.52 -21.24
C MET A 274 -4.67 8.87 -22.55
N PRO A 275 -3.89 9.97 -22.58
CA PRO A 275 -3.36 10.56 -23.83
C PRO A 275 -2.38 9.67 -24.58
N GLU A 276 -1.56 8.91 -23.87
CA GLU A 276 -0.52 8.05 -24.48
C GLU A 276 -1.04 6.66 -24.87
N ARG A 277 -2.35 6.41 -24.78
CA ARG A 277 -2.93 5.08 -24.99
C ARG A 277 -3.54 4.95 -26.38
N ASN A 278 -3.30 3.80 -27.03
CA ASN A 278 -4.16 3.37 -28.12
C ASN A 278 -5.48 2.89 -27.52
N LEU A 279 -6.57 3.55 -27.89
CA LEU A 279 -7.90 3.31 -27.33
C LEU A 279 -8.84 2.62 -28.30
N ASP A 280 -8.40 2.21 -29.50
CA ASP A 280 -9.29 1.68 -30.53
C ASP A 280 -10.05 0.43 -30.05
N GLU A 281 -9.33 -0.51 -29.43
CA GLU A 281 -9.95 -1.69 -28.82
C GLU A 281 -10.82 -1.33 -27.61
N THR A 282 -10.37 -0.39 -26.79
CA THR A 282 -11.10 0.05 -25.60
C THR A 282 -12.43 0.69 -26.00
N ILE A 283 -12.42 1.57 -27.00
CA ILE A 283 -13.61 2.20 -27.55
C ILE A 283 -14.55 1.12 -28.08
N LYS A 284 -14.05 0.19 -28.91
CA LYS A 284 -14.86 -0.91 -29.45
C LYS A 284 -15.53 -1.76 -28.37
N ARG A 285 -14.83 -2.01 -27.24
CA ARG A 285 -15.36 -2.76 -26.09
C ARG A 285 -16.37 -1.96 -25.27
N LEU A 286 -16.19 -0.65 -25.14
CA LEU A 286 -17.02 0.20 -24.28
C LEU A 286 -18.25 0.77 -25.00
N THR A 287 -18.22 0.94 -26.33
CA THR A 287 -19.37 1.46 -27.11
C THR A 287 -20.68 0.73 -26.84
N PRO A 288 -20.74 -0.62 -26.78
CA PRO A 288 -21.99 -1.34 -26.45
C PRO A 288 -22.54 -1.02 -25.05
N LEU A 289 -21.67 -0.67 -24.10
CA LEU A 289 -22.07 -0.32 -22.73
C LEU A 289 -22.73 1.06 -22.67
N LEU A 290 -22.42 1.97 -23.60
CA LEU A 290 -23.03 3.29 -23.70
C LEU A 290 -24.50 3.22 -24.11
N THR A 291 -24.88 2.17 -24.84
CA THR A 291 -26.24 1.96 -25.35
C THR A 291 -27.14 1.15 -24.42
N ASP A 292 -26.62 0.62 -23.30
CA ASP A 292 -27.40 -0.16 -22.35
C ASP A 292 -28.11 0.77 -21.34
N PRO A 293 -29.43 1.01 -21.47
CA PRO A 293 -30.17 1.94 -20.60
C PRO A 293 -30.26 1.42 -19.16
N GLU A 294 -30.06 0.11 -18.97
CA GLU A 294 -30.12 -0.56 -17.68
C GLU A 294 -28.72 -0.75 -17.08
N LEU A 295 -27.64 -0.25 -17.68
CA LEU A 295 -26.27 -0.46 -17.18
C LEU A 295 -26.14 -0.07 -15.70
N ALA A 296 -26.62 1.11 -15.31
CA ALA A 296 -26.56 1.57 -13.92
C ALA A 296 -27.38 0.66 -12.97
N LYS A 297 -28.53 0.15 -13.42
CA LYS A 297 -29.39 -0.76 -12.64
C LYS A 297 -28.82 -2.17 -12.59
N LYS A 298 -28.27 -2.70 -13.68
CA LYS A 298 -27.59 -4.00 -13.76
C LYS A 298 -26.35 -4.04 -12.89
N VAL A 299 -25.56 -2.96 -12.90
CA VAL A 299 -24.39 -2.78 -12.03
C VAL A 299 -24.82 -2.72 -10.56
N THR A 300 -25.93 -2.05 -10.24
CA THR A 300 -26.47 -1.98 -8.87
C THR A 300 -27.07 -3.32 -8.41
N ASN A 301 -27.80 -4.03 -9.27
CA ASN A 301 -28.42 -5.32 -8.96
C ASN A 301 -27.38 -6.44 -8.80
N ALA A 302 -26.31 -6.44 -9.61
CA ALA A 302 -25.19 -7.35 -9.45
C ALA A 302 -24.44 -7.16 -8.11
N ALA A 303 -24.52 -5.97 -7.50
CA ALA A 303 -23.91 -5.69 -6.20
C ALA A 303 -24.68 -6.32 -5.03
N ILE A 304 -25.99 -6.51 -5.18
CA ILE A 304 -26.86 -7.11 -4.16
C ILE A 304 -26.71 -8.63 -4.16
N VAL A 305 -26.56 -9.24 -5.35
CA VAL A 305 -26.43 -10.71 -5.50
C VAL A 305 -25.05 -11.22 -5.03
N ASN A 306 -24.00 -10.39 -5.10
CA ASN A 306 -22.64 -10.77 -4.67
C ASN A 306 -22.25 -10.23 -3.29
N ALA A 307 -23.21 -9.66 -2.54
CA ALA A 307 -23.02 -9.28 -1.14
C ALA A 307 -23.13 -10.49 -0.18
N THR A 308 -22.59 -11.64 -0.58
CA THR A 308 -22.28 -12.73 0.35
C THR A 308 -20.87 -12.47 0.85
N PRO A 309 -20.60 -12.46 2.17
CA PRO A 309 -19.24 -12.33 2.64
C PRO A 309 -18.45 -13.51 2.11
N THR A 310 -17.55 -13.26 1.15
CA THR A 310 -16.56 -14.25 0.77
C THR A 310 -15.62 -14.31 1.97
N SER A 311 -15.85 -15.30 2.83
CA SER A 311 -14.80 -15.85 3.68
C SER A 311 -13.61 -16.07 2.77
N VAL A 312 -12.50 -15.40 3.05
CA VAL A 312 -11.22 -15.74 2.46
C VAL A 312 -11.02 -17.22 2.79
N SER A 313 -11.09 -18.08 1.77
CA SER A 313 -10.76 -19.49 1.93
C SER A 313 -9.26 -19.54 2.22
N GLU A 314 -8.93 -19.65 3.50
CA GLU A 314 -7.62 -20.00 4.00
C GLU A 314 -7.29 -21.40 3.49
N ASN A 315 -6.45 -21.48 2.46
CA ASN A 315 -5.53 -22.60 2.36
C ASN A 315 -4.24 -22.13 3.04
N ASN A 316 -4.29 -22.08 4.37
CA ASN A 316 -3.11 -22.01 5.23
C ASN A 316 -3.02 -23.35 5.95
N GLU A 317 -2.43 -24.35 5.29
CA GLU A 317 -1.67 -25.35 6.04
C GLU A 317 -0.40 -24.66 6.51
N ASP A 318 -0.52 -23.98 7.64
CA ASP A 318 0.51 -23.87 8.69
C ASP A 318 0.14 -22.73 9.64
N MET A 319 0.35 -23.01 10.93
CA MET A 319 0.31 -22.11 12.11
C MET A 319 -0.97 -22.19 12.95
N MET A 320 -1.02 -23.27 13.74
CA MET A 320 -1.72 -23.32 15.02
C MET A 320 -1.06 -22.34 16.00
N MET A 321 -1.80 -21.38 16.55
CA MET A 321 -1.61 -20.94 17.94
C MET A 321 -2.90 -20.32 18.49
N ASP A 322 -3.41 -21.00 19.52
CA ASP A 322 -4.58 -20.69 20.33
C ASP A 322 -4.33 -19.45 21.21
N GLY A 323 -5.36 -18.61 21.41
CA GLY A 323 -5.22 -17.33 22.09
C GLY A 323 -6.49 -16.50 22.12
N ASN A 324 -7.45 -16.94 22.93
CA ASN A 324 -8.73 -16.30 23.23
C ASN A 324 -8.63 -14.79 23.59
N PRO A 325 -9.44 -13.90 23.00
CA PRO A 325 -9.71 -12.59 23.58
C PRO A 325 -11.19 -12.40 23.95
N SER A 326 -11.39 -12.08 25.24
CA SER A 326 -12.64 -11.71 25.88
C SER A 326 -13.38 -10.57 25.16
N ALA A 327 -14.69 -10.76 24.98
CA ALA A 327 -15.60 -9.85 24.30
C ALA A 327 -15.79 -8.51 25.05
N VAL A 328 -15.47 -7.40 24.38
CA VAL A 328 -15.91 -6.04 24.79
C VAL A 328 -17.08 -5.62 23.90
N LYS A 329 -18.27 -5.50 24.50
CA LYS A 329 -19.49 -4.98 23.84
C LYS A 329 -19.40 -3.46 23.68
N LEU A 330 -19.44 -2.96 22.45
CA LEU A 330 -19.67 -1.55 22.15
C LEU A 330 -21.16 -1.30 21.83
N LYS A 331 -21.86 -0.63 22.76
CA LYS A 331 -23.17 0.02 22.55
C LYS A 331 -22.94 1.41 21.98
N GLY A 332 -23.69 1.80 20.94
CA GLY A 332 -23.80 3.21 20.55
C GLY A 332 -24.19 3.46 19.09
N ASN A 333 -25.44 3.14 18.71
CA ASN A 333 -26.02 3.63 17.46
C ASN A 333 -26.24 5.15 17.54
N LYS A 334 -25.45 5.93 16.79
CA LYS A 334 -25.83 7.31 16.40
C LYS A 334 -26.14 7.34 14.91
N LYS A 335 -27.43 7.44 14.61
CA LYS A 335 -27.96 7.76 13.28
C LYS A 335 -27.51 9.17 12.90
N TYR A 336 -26.66 9.29 11.88
CA TYR A 336 -26.48 10.55 11.18
C TYR A 336 -27.66 10.72 10.22
N GLY A 337 -28.59 11.60 10.58
CA GLY A 337 -29.65 12.05 9.69
C GLY A 337 -29.05 12.94 8.62
N ASN A 338 -29.20 12.54 7.35
CA ASN A 338 -28.86 13.37 6.21
C ASN A 338 -30.17 13.96 5.66
N THR A 339 -30.46 15.19 6.06
CA THR A 339 -31.50 16.02 5.43
C THR A 339 -30.82 17.33 5.04
N ALA A 340 -30.32 17.40 3.81
CA ALA A 340 -29.86 18.65 3.21
C ALA A 340 -30.03 18.57 1.69
N ASN A 341 -31.12 19.16 1.22
CA ASN A 341 -31.32 19.82 -0.07
C ASN A 341 -30.37 19.40 -1.20
N GLN A 342 -30.78 18.37 -1.95
CA GLN A 342 -30.31 18.14 -3.32
C GLN A 342 -30.81 19.28 -4.21
N LYS A 343 -30.01 20.35 -4.33
CA LYS A 343 -30.05 21.17 -5.54
C LYS A 343 -29.44 20.33 -6.65
N SER A 344 -30.30 19.88 -7.56
CA SER A 344 -29.95 19.25 -8.83
C SER A 344 -29.04 20.18 -9.63
N PHE A 345 -27.73 19.94 -9.57
CA PHE A 345 -26.81 20.39 -10.60
C PHE A 345 -26.83 19.32 -11.69
N GLY A 346 -27.70 19.51 -12.68
CA GLY A 346 -27.57 18.86 -13.96
C GLY A 346 -26.46 19.56 -14.73
N ASP A 347 -25.52 18.78 -15.26
CA ASP A 347 -24.86 19.06 -16.52
C ASP A 347 -24.32 17.73 -17.08
N ASN A 348 -24.93 17.33 -18.20
CA ASN A 348 -24.61 16.18 -19.07
C ASN A 348 -24.51 14.80 -18.41
N SER A 349 -25.67 14.19 -18.11
CA SER A 349 -25.81 12.77 -17.70
C SER A 349 -25.06 11.80 -18.63
N MET A 350 -25.02 12.12 -19.93
CA MET A 350 -24.29 11.36 -20.93
C MET A 350 -22.77 11.45 -20.75
N LEU A 351 -22.21 12.66 -20.54
CA LEU A 351 -20.78 12.83 -20.28
C LEU A 351 -20.35 12.14 -18.99
N ALA A 352 -21.13 12.29 -17.93
CA ALA A 352 -20.89 11.62 -16.66
C ALA A 352 -20.90 10.08 -16.80
N GLN A 353 -21.81 9.53 -17.60
CA GLN A 353 -21.87 8.10 -17.87
C GLN A 353 -20.65 7.65 -18.68
N VAL A 354 -20.31 8.34 -19.77
CA VAL A 354 -19.14 8.03 -20.61
C VAL A 354 -17.85 8.06 -19.79
N VAL A 355 -17.60 9.15 -19.06
CA VAL A 355 -16.40 9.33 -18.23
C VAL A 355 -16.35 8.30 -17.11
N GLY A 356 -17.49 8.02 -16.46
CA GLY A 356 -17.55 6.99 -15.42
C GLY A 356 -17.23 5.59 -15.94
N ILE A 357 -17.68 5.25 -17.15
CA ILE A 357 -17.33 3.99 -17.84
C ILE A 357 -15.84 3.96 -18.21
N ILE A 358 -15.26 5.07 -18.67
CA ILE A 358 -13.81 5.17 -18.94
C ILE A 358 -13.02 4.86 -17.67
N ILE A 359 -13.35 5.50 -16.54
CA ILE A 359 -12.66 5.26 -15.25
C ILE A 359 -12.85 3.81 -14.78
N GLY A 360 -14.05 3.26 -14.97
CA GLY A 360 -14.36 1.88 -14.65
C GLY A 360 -13.70 0.85 -15.59
N SER A 361 -13.16 1.28 -16.73
CA SER A 361 -12.62 0.36 -17.74
C SER A 361 -11.35 -0.35 -17.26
N PRO A 362 -11.10 -1.60 -17.72
CA PRO A 362 -9.84 -2.29 -17.45
C PRO A 362 -8.62 -1.50 -17.90
N GLU A 363 -8.74 -0.75 -19.00
CA GLU A 363 -7.65 0.08 -19.51
C GLU A 363 -7.27 1.16 -18.49
N PHE A 364 -8.22 1.97 -18.01
CA PHE A 364 -7.90 3.00 -17.02
C PHE A 364 -7.39 2.43 -15.69
N GLN A 365 -7.81 1.21 -15.33
CA GLN A 365 -7.37 0.55 -14.11
C GLN A 365 -5.95 -0.03 -14.18
N LYS A 366 -5.35 -0.12 -15.37
CA LYS A 366 -3.92 -0.46 -15.53
C LYS A 366 -3.03 0.73 -15.23
N ARG A 367 -1.89 0.48 -14.60
CA ARG A 367 -0.91 1.50 -14.21
C ARG A 367 -0.07 1.97 -15.40
#